data_AF-A0A523LI90-F1
#
_entry.id   AF-A0A523LI90-F1
#
_cell.length_a   1.000
_cell.length_b   1.000
_cell.length_c   1.000
_cell.angle_alpha   90.00
_cell.angle_beta   90.00
_cell.angle_gamma   90.00
#
_symmetry.space_group_name_H-M   'P 1'
#
loop_
_entity.id
_entity.type
_entity.pdbx_description
1 polymer ?
#
loop_
_entity_poly.entity_id
_entity_poly.type
_entity_poly.pdbx_seq_one_letter_code
_entity_poly.pdbx_strand_id
1 'polypeptide(L)'
;ETAAGSIGVAICYDRHYPEYMRALALAGAQVVFTPQAGAIGEWPEGLFEAEMRVAAFQNGYFTALCNRVGPEPELTFAGESFVCDPAGRVIARAGRGTGEILVCELDLSETERSSARTLFLRDRRPELYGDWLG
;
A
#
# COMPACT_ATOMS: atom_id res chain seq x y z
N GLU A 1 3.46 15.95 -3.99
CA GLU A 1 3.85 16.89 -2.92
C GLU A 1 2.65 17.46 -2.19
N THR A 2 2.72 17.42 -0.86
CA THR A 2 1.76 18.07 0.05
C THR A 2 2.53 18.77 1.17
N ALA A 3 1.85 19.54 2.01
CA ALA A 3 2.46 20.13 3.20
C ALA A 3 2.92 19.08 4.24
N ALA A 4 2.45 17.83 4.13
CA ALA A 4 2.73 16.74 5.07
C ALA A 4 3.64 15.64 4.47
N GLY A 5 4.22 15.86 3.29
CA GLY A 5 5.11 14.91 2.61
C GLY A 5 4.63 14.46 1.23
N SER A 6 5.44 13.61 0.58
CA SER A 6 5.14 13.07 -0.75
C SER A 6 4.21 11.87 -0.66
N ILE A 7 3.02 11.96 -1.25
CA ILE A 7 2.03 10.87 -1.25
C ILE A 7 1.84 10.29 -2.65
N GLY A 8 1.56 8.99 -2.70
CA GLY A 8 1.00 8.29 -3.85
C GLY A 8 -0.40 7.79 -3.55
N VAL A 9 -1.20 7.55 -4.59
CA VAL A 9 -2.53 6.96 -4.47
C VAL A 9 -2.62 5.80 -5.45
N ALA A 10 -3.03 4.63 -4.98
CA ALA A 10 -3.34 3.46 -5.78
C ALA A 10 -4.81 3.10 -5.56
N ILE A 11 -5.65 3.19 -6.58
CA ILE A 11 -7.10 3.05 -6.40
C ILE A 11 -7.45 1.57 -6.51
N CYS A 12 -7.82 0.98 -5.37
CA CYS A 12 -8.39 -0.37 -5.27
C CYS A 12 -7.60 -1.43 -6.05
N TYR A 13 -8.01 -1.69 -7.29
CA TYR A 13 -7.43 -2.70 -8.17
C TYR A 13 -5.96 -2.41 -8.54
N ASP A 14 -5.53 -1.15 -8.55
CA ASP A 14 -4.14 -0.75 -8.80
C ASP A 14 -3.13 -1.46 -7.90
N ARG A 15 -3.56 -1.83 -6.68
CA ARG A 15 -2.75 -2.51 -5.68
C ARG A 15 -2.20 -3.87 -6.15
N HIS A 16 -2.88 -4.51 -7.11
CA HIS A 16 -2.51 -5.81 -7.66
C HIS A 16 -1.31 -5.74 -8.61
N TYR A 17 -0.95 -4.53 -9.07
CA TYR A 17 0.05 -4.32 -10.11
C TYR A 17 1.36 -3.82 -9.49
N PRO A 18 2.39 -4.69 -9.35
CA PRO A 18 3.68 -4.29 -8.82
C PRO A 18 4.31 -3.13 -9.58
N GLU A 19 4.04 -3.01 -10.89
CA GLU A 19 4.51 -1.94 -11.77
C GLU A 19 3.97 -0.58 -11.33
N TYR A 20 2.66 -0.50 -11.05
CA TYR A 20 2.02 0.73 -10.58
C TYR A 20 2.54 1.12 -9.20
N MET A 21 2.60 0.14 -8.29
CA MET A 21 3.12 0.34 -6.94
C MET A 21 4.59 0.77 -6.94
N ARG A 22 5.39 0.28 -7.90
CA ARG A 22 6.78 0.69 -8.12
C ARG A 22 6.87 2.08 -8.73
N ALA A 23 6.00 2.43 -9.68
CA ALA A 23 5.99 3.75 -10.30
C ALA A 23 5.79 4.87 -9.27
N LEU A 24 4.90 4.66 -8.29
CA LEU A 24 4.71 5.59 -7.16
C LEU A 24 5.99 5.79 -6.35
N ALA A 25 6.74 4.72 -6.10
CA ALA A 25 8.01 4.78 -5.38
C ALA A 25 9.05 5.60 -6.14
N LEU A 26 9.16 5.38 -7.46
CA LEU A 26 10.09 6.08 -8.33
C LEU A 26 9.71 7.56 -8.51
N ALA A 27 8.41 7.88 -8.40
CA ALA A 27 7.91 9.24 -8.33
C ALA A 27 8.15 9.91 -6.96
N GLY A 28 8.74 9.20 -5.99
CA GLY A 28 9.17 9.75 -4.71
C GLY A 28 8.21 9.51 -3.55
N ALA A 29 7.10 8.79 -3.72
CA ALA A 29 6.10 8.59 -2.67
C ALA A 29 6.72 8.05 -1.36
N GLN A 30 6.40 8.71 -0.25
CA GLN A 30 6.75 8.30 1.12
C GLN A 30 5.60 7.55 1.78
N VAL A 31 4.36 7.84 1.38
CA VAL A 31 3.14 7.13 1.81
C VAL A 31 2.29 6.85 0.58
N VAL A 32 1.79 5.61 0.44
CA VAL A 32 0.84 5.23 -0.60
C VAL A 32 -0.50 4.91 0.02
N PHE A 33 -1.52 5.70 -0.32
CA PHE A 33 -2.90 5.46 0.10
C PHE A 33 -3.61 4.56 -0.91
N THR A 34 -4.29 3.54 -0.40
CA THR A 34 -5.06 2.58 -1.20
C THR A 34 -6.53 2.59 -0.78
N PRO A 35 -7.34 3.55 -1.25
CA PRO A 35 -8.79 3.50 -1.07
C PRO A 35 -9.36 2.33 -1.88
N GLN A 36 -10.15 1.48 -1.24
CA GLN A 36 -10.71 0.30 -1.89
C GLN A 36 -12.09 -0.10 -1.36
N ALA A 37 -12.75 -0.96 -2.13
CA ALA A 37 -13.99 -1.64 -1.76
C ALA A 37 -13.82 -3.15 -1.99
N GLY A 38 -13.02 -3.80 -1.14
CA GLY A 38 -12.80 -5.24 -1.19
C GLY A 38 -13.82 -5.98 -0.34
N ALA A 39 -14.64 -6.81 -0.98
CA ALA A 39 -15.72 -7.54 -0.33
C ALA A 39 -15.23 -8.84 0.34
N ILE A 40 -15.95 -9.30 1.36
CA ILE A 40 -15.68 -10.58 2.01
C ILE A 40 -15.82 -11.71 0.97
N GLY A 41 -14.80 -12.55 0.86
CA GLY A 41 -14.80 -13.71 -0.04
C GLY A 41 -14.50 -13.38 -1.51
N GLU A 42 -14.26 -12.11 -1.86
CA GLU A 42 -13.85 -11.73 -3.21
C GLU A 42 -12.46 -12.29 -3.57
N TRP A 43 -11.57 -12.33 -2.58
CA TRP A 43 -10.20 -12.80 -2.72
C TRP A 43 -9.82 -13.75 -1.58
N PRO A 44 -8.77 -14.58 -1.74
CA PRO A 44 -8.25 -15.40 -0.65
C PRO A 44 -7.98 -14.58 0.61
N GLU A 45 -8.25 -15.17 1.76
CA GLU A 45 -8.02 -14.54 3.05
C GLU A 45 -6.56 -14.10 3.19
N GLY A 46 -6.35 -12.86 3.66
CA GLY A 46 -5.02 -12.29 3.85
C GLY A 46 -4.36 -11.71 2.59
N LEU A 47 -4.97 -11.83 1.39
CA LEU A 47 -4.35 -11.33 0.16
C LEU A 47 -4.05 -9.82 0.22
N PHE A 48 -5.00 -9.00 0.68
CA PHE A 48 -4.82 -7.55 0.73
C PHE A 48 -3.67 -7.15 1.65
N GLU A 49 -3.56 -7.82 2.80
CA GLU A 49 -2.43 -7.62 3.71
C GLU A 49 -1.11 -8.01 3.04
N ALA A 50 -1.07 -9.19 2.40
CA ALA A 50 0.13 -9.66 1.73
C ALA A 50 0.61 -8.68 0.65
N GLU A 51 -0.29 -8.19 -0.19
CA GLU A 51 0.02 -7.22 -1.25
C GLU A 51 0.60 -5.92 -0.68
N MET A 52 -0.03 -5.36 0.36
CA MET A 52 0.40 -4.08 0.94
C MET A 52 1.70 -4.19 1.73
N ARG A 53 1.93 -5.30 2.42
CA ARG A 53 3.19 -5.56 3.10
C ARG A 53 4.34 -5.73 2.11
N VAL A 54 4.11 -6.50 1.04
CA VAL A 54 5.10 -6.71 -0.02
C VAL A 54 5.38 -5.40 -0.75
N ALA A 55 4.34 -4.64 -1.11
CA ALA A 55 4.49 -3.35 -1.78
C ALA A 55 5.27 -2.36 -0.90
N ALA A 56 4.96 -2.26 0.39
CA ALA A 56 5.69 -1.39 1.32
C ALA A 56 7.18 -1.77 1.39
N PHE A 57 7.47 -3.06 1.60
CA PHE A 57 8.85 -3.57 1.70
C PHE A 57 9.66 -3.39 0.41
N GLN A 58 9.08 -3.71 -0.74
CA GLN A 58 9.78 -3.67 -2.03
C GLN A 58 10.02 -2.25 -2.54
N ASN A 59 9.25 -1.27 -2.05
CA ASN A 59 9.27 0.09 -2.55
C ASN A 59 9.74 1.13 -1.54
N GLY A 60 9.79 0.80 -0.25
CA GLY A 60 10.38 1.66 0.77
C GLY A 60 9.53 2.86 1.13
N TYR A 61 8.21 2.67 1.17
CA TYR A 61 7.22 3.64 1.63
C TYR A 61 6.27 3.01 2.64
N PHE A 62 5.51 3.84 3.35
CA PHE A 62 4.36 3.38 4.10
C PHE A 62 3.20 3.06 3.15
N THR A 63 2.40 2.05 3.46
CA THR A 63 1.11 1.83 2.79
C THR A 63 -0.03 2.06 3.78
N ALA A 64 -1.10 2.69 3.32
CA ALA A 64 -2.32 2.90 4.09
C ALA A 64 -3.51 2.42 3.25
N LEU A 65 -4.01 1.22 3.55
CA LEU A 65 -5.16 0.65 2.88
C LEU A 65 -6.43 1.04 3.63
N CYS A 66 -7.35 1.70 2.92
CA CYS A 66 -8.64 2.13 3.46
C CYS A 66 -9.73 1.32 2.77
N ASN A 67 -10.30 0.34 3.48
CA ASN A 67 -11.36 -0.50 2.94
C ASN A 67 -12.73 -0.03 3.41
N ARG A 68 -13.73 -0.24 2.56
CA ARG A 68 -15.14 -0.10 2.93
C ARG A 68 -15.53 -1.09 4.01
N VAL A 69 -16.58 -0.78 4.78
CA VAL A 69 -17.10 -1.65 5.85
C VAL A 69 -18.62 -1.67 5.85
N GLY A 70 -19.20 -2.82 6.19
CA GLY A 70 -20.63 -3.00 6.40
C GLY A 70 -21.35 -3.68 5.24
N PRO A 71 -22.64 -3.98 5.43
CA PRO A 71 -23.47 -4.65 4.43
C PRO A 71 -24.04 -3.67 3.40
N GLU A 72 -24.11 -4.14 2.16
CA GLU A 72 -24.81 -3.57 1.01
C GLU A 72 -25.66 -4.67 0.33
N PRO A 73 -26.60 -4.31 -0.57
CA PRO A 73 -27.60 -5.27 -1.04
C PRO A 73 -27.03 -6.59 -1.60
N GLU A 74 -25.88 -6.55 -2.27
CA GLU A 74 -25.22 -7.74 -2.85
C GLU A 74 -23.88 -8.10 -2.20
N LEU A 75 -23.28 -7.21 -1.40
CA LEU A 75 -21.91 -7.33 -0.92
C LEU A 75 -21.80 -6.98 0.57
N THR A 76 -20.87 -7.62 1.27
CA THR A 76 -20.47 -7.19 2.62
C THR A 76 -18.99 -6.88 2.62
N PHE A 77 -18.63 -5.70 3.11
CA PHE A 77 -17.24 -5.27 3.19
C PHE A 77 -16.70 -5.44 4.62
N ALA A 78 -15.49 -5.98 4.72
CA ALA A 78 -14.89 -6.36 6.00
C ALA A 78 -14.41 -5.17 6.83
N GLY A 79 -14.19 -4.00 6.23
CA GLY A 79 -13.35 -2.98 6.85
C GLY A 79 -11.91 -3.49 6.94
N GLU A 80 -11.38 -3.55 8.16
CA GLU A 80 -10.01 -4.00 8.43
C GLU A 80 -8.95 -3.14 7.73
N SER A 81 -9.22 -1.85 7.53
CA SER A 81 -8.24 -0.87 7.07
C SER A 81 -6.96 -0.94 7.90
N PHE A 82 -5.80 -0.79 7.29
CA PHE A 82 -4.52 -0.97 7.99
C PHE A 82 -3.40 -0.15 7.37
N VAL A 83 -2.33 0.02 8.16
CA VAL A 83 -1.12 0.74 7.76
C VAL A 83 0.08 -0.19 7.87
N CYS A 84 0.95 -0.21 6.86
CA CYS A 84 2.26 -0.87 6.94
C CYS A 84 3.41 0.13 6.93
N ASP A 85 4.47 -0.20 7.68
CA ASP A 85 5.75 0.50 7.64
C ASP A 85 6.58 0.11 6.39
N PRO A 86 7.67 0.84 6.07
CA PRO A 86 8.57 0.51 4.95
C PRO A 86 9.28 -0.85 5.07
N ALA A 87 9.18 -1.54 6.21
CA ALA A 87 9.69 -2.90 6.41
C ALA A 87 8.60 -3.96 6.14
N GLY A 88 7.38 -3.55 5.76
CA GLY A 88 6.25 -4.44 5.50
C GLY A 88 5.60 -4.99 6.77
N ARG A 89 5.75 -4.31 7.92
CA ARG A 89 5.07 -4.66 9.17
C ARG A 89 3.76 -3.88 9.26
N VAL A 90 2.68 -4.53 9.68
CA VAL A 90 1.42 -3.85 9.98
C VAL A 90 1.57 -3.13 11.32
N ILE A 91 1.47 -1.80 11.32
CA ILE A 91 1.68 -0.95 12.50
C ILE A 91 0.39 -0.37 13.08
N ALA A 92 -0.70 -0.41 12.31
CA ALA A 92 -2.04 -0.02 12.75
C ALA A 92 -3.09 -0.82 11.96
N ARG A 93 -4.20 -1.18 12.59
CA ARG A 93 -5.30 -1.93 11.98
C ARG A 93 -6.63 -1.60 12.64
N ALA A 94 -7.63 -1.35 11.81
CA ALA A 94 -9.03 -1.23 12.20
C ALA A 94 -9.64 -2.62 12.44
N GLY A 95 -10.69 -2.67 13.26
CA GLY A 95 -11.49 -3.85 13.50
C GLY A 95 -12.24 -4.33 12.26
N ARG A 96 -12.67 -5.59 12.33
CA ARG A 96 -13.49 -6.23 11.32
C ARG A 96 -14.96 -5.87 11.54
N GLY A 97 -15.63 -5.39 10.49
CA GLY A 97 -17.04 -5.02 10.55
C GLY A 97 -17.34 -3.74 11.32
N THR A 98 -16.32 -2.97 11.71
CA THR A 98 -16.44 -1.73 12.48
C THR A 98 -16.13 -0.51 11.63
N GLY A 99 -17.00 0.50 11.68
CA GLY A 99 -16.70 1.83 11.17
C GLY A 99 -15.89 2.61 12.20
N GLU A 100 -14.66 2.99 11.86
CA GLU A 100 -13.77 3.70 12.77
C GLU A 100 -12.79 4.63 12.04
N ILE A 101 -12.22 5.57 12.80
CA ILE A 101 -11.13 6.43 12.34
C ILE A 101 -9.84 5.83 12.86
N LEU A 102 -9.04 5.23 11.97
CA LEU A 102 -7.72 4.72 12.31
C LEU A 102 -6.71 5.88 12.31
N VAL A 103 -6.09 6.16 13.45
CA VAL A 103 -5.05 7.18 13.62
C VAL A 103 -3.71 6.49 13.82
N CYS A 104 -2.70 6.90 13.06
CA CYS A 104 -1.34 6.36 13.13
C CYS A 104 -0.33 7.48 12.88
N GLU A 105 0.70 7.57 13.72
CA GLU A 105 1.82 8.50 13.54
C GLU A 105 2.92 7.82 12.73
N LEU A 106 3.43 8.53 11.71
CA LEU A 106 4.45 8.01 10.79
C LEU A 106 5.71 8.87 10.88
N ASP A 107 6.87 8.24 11.10
CA ASP A 107 8.18 8.87 10.90
C ASP A 107 8.60 8.69 9.43
N LEU A 108 8.39 9.72 8.62
CA LEU A 108 8.72 9.67 7.19
C LEU A 108 10.22 9.49 6.93
N SER A 109 11.10 9.75 7.91
CA SER A 109 12.54 9.49 7.78
C SER A 109 12.88 8.00 7.69
N GLU A 110 11.96 7.11 8.08
CA GLU A 110 12.13 5.66 7.92
C GLU A 110 12.14 5.24 6.44
N THR A 111 11.48 6.01 5.57
CA THR A 111 11.45 5.71 4.13
C THR A 111 12.84 5.76 3.52
N GLU A 112 13.64 6.76 3.86
CA GLU A 112 15.02 6.96 3.39
C GLU A 112 15.97 5.84 3.85
N ARG A 113 15.72 5.29 5.03
CA ARG A 113 16.49 4.20 5.64
C ARG A 113 16.02 2.80 5.22
N SER A 114 14.93 2.71 4.45
CA SER A 114 14.35 1.43 4.05
C SER A 114 15.30 0.61 3.16
N SER A 115 15.18 -0.72 3.24
CA SER A 115 15.95 -1.64 2.40
C SER A 115 15.74 -1.37 0.91
N ALA A 116 14.53 -0.99 0.50
CA ALA A 116 14.26 -0.64 -0.89
C ALA A 116 15.08 0.57 -1.36
N ARG A 117 15.06 1.67 -0.61
CA ARG A 117 15.78 2.89 -1.02
C ARG A 117 17.29 2.77 -0.90
N THR A 118 17.79 1.99 0.06
CA THR A 118 19.23 1.85 0.31
C THR A 118 19.89 0.73 -0.51
N LEU A 119 19.13 -0.31 -0.90
CA LEU A 119 19.65 -1.49 -1.60
C LEU A 119 18.94 -1.74 -2.94
N PHE A 120 17.61 -1.94 -2.94
CA PHE A 120 16.93 -2.54 -4.10
C PHE A 120 16.76 -1.59 -5.29
N LEU A 121 16.39 -0.33 -5.03
CA LEU A 121 16.01 0.61 -6.09
C LEU A 121 17.20 1.00 -6.99
N ARG A 122 18.41 1.09 -6.42
CA ARG A 122 19.63 1.39 -7.17
C ARG A 122 20.13 0.22 -8.03
N ASP A 123 19.82 -1.02 -7.64
CA ASP A 123 20.28 -2.24 -8.31
C ASP A 123 19.32 -2.68 -9.43
N ARG A 124 18.25 -1.92 -9.66
CA ARG A 124 17.32 -2.10 -10.78
C ARG A 124 18.06 -2.02 -12.12
N ARG A 125 17.55 -2.76 -13.11
CA ARG A 125 18.06 -2.76 -14.50
C ARG A 125 16.99 -2.35 -15.53
N PRO A 126 16.50 -1.09 -15.52
CA PRO A 126 15.40 -0.64 -16.40
C PRO A 126 15.62 -0.93 -17.89
N GLU A 127 16.86 -0.92 -18.35
CA GLU A 127 17.23 -1.25 -19.72
C GLU A 127 16.96 -2.70 -20.12
N LEU A 128 16.77 -3.62 -19.15
CA LEU A 128 16.46 -5.03 -19.43
C LEU A 128 14.95 -5.30 -19.58
N TYR A 129 14.12 -4.47 -18.95
CA TYR A 129 12.67 -4.68 -18.89
C TYR A 129 11.86 -3.48 -19.38
N GLY A 130 12.52 -2.45 -19.92
CA GLY A 130 11.84 -1.28 -20.50
C GLY A 130 10.91 -1.68 -21.64
N ASP A 131 11.38 -2.54 -22.55
CA ASP A 131 10.61 -3.01 -23.71
C ASP A 131 9.51 -4.03 -23.35
N TRP A 132 9.45 -4.49 -22.09
CA TRP A 132 8.42 -5.46 -21.66
C TRP A 132 7.09 -4.78 -21.34
N LEU A 133 7.11 -3.47 -21.07
CA LEU A 133 5.96 -2.73 -20.55
C LEU A 133 5.15 -1.97 -21.62
N GLY A 134 5.53 -2.09 -22.89
CA GLY A 134 4.81 -1.50 -24.03
C GLY A 134 5.17 -0.05 -24.32
#